data_AF-A0A914XX45-F1
#
_entry.id   AF-A0A914XX45-F1
#
_cell.length_a   1.000
_cell.length_b   1.000
_cell.length_c   1.000
_cell.angle_alpha   90.00
_cell.angle_beta   90.00
_cell.angle_gamma   90.00
#
_symmetry.space_group_name_H-M   'P 1'
#
loop_
_entity.id
_entity.type
_entity.pdbx_description
1 polymer ?
#
loop_
_entity_poly.entity_id
_entity_poly.type
_entity_poly.pdbx_seq_one_letter_code
_entity_poly.pdbx_strand_id
1 'polypeptide(L)'
;MLYKSLIDTGLSCTKKTYGRGVGIPLGCVKGMVEDAALCYPGCQGNYNGVGPVCWDTCPKGKFGCGALCLNSEDECVKEMLSIAQEVALAVAEIASDPADAIVVLGKTVAKLAPELAKPICTIT
;
A
#
# COMPACT_ATOMS: atom_id res chain seq x y z
N MET A 1 48.16 4.66 3.68
CA MET A 1 47.91 3.22 3.41
C MET A 1 46.42 2.91 3.61
N LEU A 2 45.54 3.22 2.64
CA LEU A 2 44.07 3.11 2.84
C LEU A 2 43.34 2.10 1.94
N TYR A 3 44.03 1.33 1.08
CA TYR A 3 43.36 0.54 0.02
C TYR A 3 43.37 -1.00 0.19
N LYS A 4 43.84 -1.55 1.30
CA LYS A 4 44.29 -2.96 1.40
C LYS A 4 43.18 -4.05 1.44
N SER A 5 41.90 -3.75 1.15
CA SER A 5 40.81 -4.77 1.16
C SER A 5 39.61 -4.40 0.27
N LEU A 6 39.87 -4.03 -0.97
CA LEU A 6 38.84 -3.91 -2.00
C LEU A 6 38.75 -5.22 -2.80
N ILE A 7 37.53 -5.64 -3.13
CA ILE A 7 37.20 -6.80 -3.97
C ILE A 7 36.78 -6.26 -5.34
N ASP A 8 37.42 -6.76 -6.39
CA ASP A 8 37.06 -6.43 -7.76
C ASP A 8 35.88 -7.28 -8.22
N THR A 9 34.77 -6.63 -8.59
CA THR A 9 33.57 -7.31 -9.10
C THR A 9 33.51 -7.31 -10.63
N GLY A 10 34.58 -6.90 -11.32
CA GLY A 10 34.65 -6.76 -12.78
C GLY A 10 34.00 -5.51 -13.34
N LEU A 11 33.25 -4.76 -12.52
CA LEU A 11 32.64 -3.47 -12.85
C LEU A 11 33.17 -2.33 -11.95
N SER A 12 33.54 -2.65 -10.71
CA SER A 12 34.10 -1.69 -9.75
C SER A 12 34.85 -2.39 -8.60
N CYS A 13 35.70 -1.64 -7.90
CA CYS A 13 36.32 -2.07 -6.66
C CYS A 13 35.39 -1.78 -5.48
N THR A 14 34.86 -2.82 -4.83
CA THR A 14 33.96 -2.69 -3.69
C THR A 14 34.65 -3.06 -2.38
N LYS A 15 34.26 -2.45 -1.26
CA LYS A 15 34.74 -2.94 0.06
C LYS A 15 34.07 -4.28 0.36
N LYS A 16 34.81 -5.19 1.01
CA LYS A 16 34.25 -6.42 1.55
C LYS A 16 33.07 -6.09 2.47
N THR A 17 31.87 -6.37 2.00
CA THR A 17 30.62 -6.14 2.73
C THR A 17 30.18 -7.44 3.35
N TYR A 18 29.70 -7.41 4.59
CA TYR A 18 29.04 -8.51 5.25
C TYR A 18 27.61 -8.09 5.59
N GLY A 19 26.65 -9.02 5.47
CA GLY A 19 25.29 -8.77 5.92
C GLY A 19 25.24 -8.72 7.46
N ARG A 20 24.25 -8.01 8.02
CA ARG A 20 24.05 -7.95 9.49
C ARG A 20 23.44 -9.24 10.07
N GLY A 21 23.42 -10.34 9.32
CA GLY A 21 22.69 -11.56 9.68
C GLY A 21 21.17 -11.35 9.69
N VAL A 22 20.45 -12.24 10.37
CA VAL A 22 19.01 -12.09 10.64
C VAL A 22 18.87 -11.21 11.88
N GLY A 23 18.77 -9.89 11.69
CA GLY A 23 18.47 -8.97 12.78
C GLY A 23 17.06 -9.23 13.30
N ILE A 24 16.91 -9.43 14.61
CA ILE A 24 15.58 -9.40 15.24
C ILE A 24 15.29 -7.92 15.52
N PRO A 25 14.14 -7.37 15.04
CA PRO A 25 13.77 -6.02 15.40
C PRO A 25 13.71 -5.89 16.92
N LEU A 26 14.26 -4.79 17.44
CA LEU A 26 14.04 -4.43 18.83
C LEU A 26 12.53 -4.24 18.97
N GLY A 27 11.87 -5.10 19.74
CA GLY A 27 10.43 -5.03 19.94
C GLY A 27 9.99 -3.66 20.45
N CYS A 28 8.71 -3.37 20.31
CA CYS A 28 8.23 -2.00 20.55
C CYS A 28 8.29 -1.56 22.01
N VAL A 29 8.48 -0.25 22.21
CA VAL A 29 8.35 0.38 23.52
C VAL A 29 6.92 0.19 24.05
N LYS A 30 6.76 0.25 25.38
CA LYS A 30 5.46 0.05 26.04
C LYS A 30 4.40 0.99 25.45
N GLY A 31 3.27 0.44 25.02
CA GLY A 31 2.13 1.18 24.47
C GLY A 31 2.14 1.35 22.94
N MET A 32 3.16 0.82 22.25
CA MET A 32 3.18 0.70 20.80
C MET A 32 2.87 -0.74 20.36
N VAL A 33 2.34 -0.87 19.16
CA VAL A 33 2.04 -2.15 18.49
C VAL A 33 3.07 -2.37 17.40
N GLU A 34 3.61 -3.59 17.35
CA GLU A 34 4.54 -4.00 16.30
C GLU A 34 3.77 -4.53 15.10
N ASP A 35 4.05 -4.00 13.91
CA ASP A 35 3.61 -4.54 12.63
C ASP A 35 4.74 -4.41 11.60
N ALA A 36 5.03 -5.49 10.87
CA ALA A 36 6.11 -5.57 9.89
C ALA A 36 7.47 -5.01 10.37
N ALA A 37 7.85 -5.30 11.62
CA ALA A 37 9.07 -4.81 12.27
C ALA A 37 9.14 -3.28 12.49
N LEU A 38 7.99 -2.60 12.42
CA LEU A 38 7.81 -1.18 12.74
C LEU A 38 6.89 -1.02 13.94
N CYS A 39 7.06 0.07 14.68
CA CYS A 39 6.27 0.36 15.88
C CYS A 39 5.31 1.51 15.63
N TYR A 40 4.02 1.25 15.83
CA TYR A 40 2.94 2.22 15.66
C TYR A 40 2.23 2.51 16.98
N PRO A 41 1.66 3.72 17.14
CA PRO A 41 0.67 3.95 18.18
C PRO A 41 -0.50 2.98 18.01
N GLY A 42 -1.00 2.42 19.11
CA GLY A 42 -2.23 1.63 19.07
C GLY A 42 -3.44 2.48 18.65
N CYS A 43 -4.41 1.86 17.97
CA CYS A 43 -5.64 2.53 17.58
C CYS A 43 -6.50 2.89 18.80
N GLN A 44 -7.18 4.04 18.71
CA GLN A 44 -8.09 4.50 19.76
C GLN A 44 -9.44 3.78 19.66
N GLY A 45 -10.18 3.70 20.78
CA GLY A 45 -11.56 3.22 20.78
C GLY A 45 -11.72 1.81 20.20
N ASN A 46 -12.68 1.66 19.27
CA ASN A 46 -13.02 0.38 18.62
C ASN A 46 -12.47 0.27 17.19
N TYR A 47 -11.45 1.06 16.85
CA TYR A 47 -10.80 0.98 15.55
C TYR A 47 -9.81 -0.18 15.51
N ASN A 48 -9.68 -0.83 14.37
CA ASN A 48 -8.78 -1.96 14.14
C ASN A 48 -7.52 -1.50 13.41
N GLY A 49 -6.35 -1.82 13.94
CA GLY A 49 -5.07 -1.49 13.31
C GLY A 49 -4.69 -2.49 12.23
N VAL A 50 -4.34 -2.00 11.04
CA VAL A 50 -3.64 -2.76 9.99
C VAL A 50 -2.50 -1.85 9.49
N GLY A 51 -1.26 -2.18 9.84
CA GLY A 51 -0.12 -1.30 9.63
C GLY A 51 -0.28 0.04 10.37
N PRO A 52 0.12 1.17 9.74
CA PRO A 52 -0.01 2.50 10.33
C PRO A 52 -1.47 3.03 10.36
N VAL A 53 -2.45 2.28 9.86
CA VAL A 53 -3.81 2.77 9.63
C VAL A 53 -4.79 2.16 10.62
N CYS A 54 -5.65 3.01 11.19
CA CYS A 54 -6.76 2.62 12.05
C CYS A 54 -8.06 2.61 11.27
N TRP A 55 -8.62 1.43 11.06
CA TRP A 55 -9.84 1.18 10.29
C TRP A 55 -11.06 1.10 11.21
N ASP A 56 -12.16 1.72 10.80
CA ASP A 56 -13.44 1.51 11.48
C ASP A 56 -14.03 0.14 11.10
N THR A 57 -14.98 -0.33 11.89
CA THR A 57 -15.74 -1.53 11.56
C THR A 57 -16.91 -1.14 10.66
N CYS A 58 -17.14 -1.91 9.58
CA CYS A 58 -18.30 -1.66 8.74
C CYS A 58 -19.62 -1.72 9.55
N PRO A 59 -20.60 -0.85 9.24
CA PRO A 59 -21.91 -0.86 9.89
C PRO A 59 -22.55 -2.25 9.85
N LYS A 60 -23.45 -2.53 10.80
CA LYS A 60 -24.15 -3.82 10.85
C LYS A 60 -24.85 -4.12 9.52
N GLY A 61 -24.64 -5.33 9.01
CA GLY A 61 -25.23 -5.80 7.75
C GLY A 61 -24.48 -5.39 6.48
N LYS A 62 -23.33 -4.72 6.61
CA LYS A 62 -22.42 -4.43 5.49
C LYS A 62 -21.27 -5.44 5.45
N PHE A 63 -20.82 -5.72 4.23
CA PHE A 63 -19.66 -6.55 3.93
C PHE A 63 -18.40 -5.68 3.80
N GLY A 64 -17.33 -6.08 4.47
CA GLY A 64 -16.03 -5.40 4.40
C GLY A 64 -15.27 -5.77 3.13
N CYS A 65 -14.94 -4.79 2.31
CA CYS A 65 -14.21 -4.93 1.04
C CYS A 65 -12.96 -4.02 1.07
N GLY A 66 -11.96 -4.40 1.86
CA GLY A 66 -10.78 -3.56 2.08
C GLY A 66 -11.14 -2.23 2.75
N ALA A 67 -10.91 -1.12 2.05
CA ALA A 67 -11.27 0.22 2.52
C ALA A 67 -12.76 0.58 2.35
N LEU A 68 -13.56 -0.30 1.74
CA LEU A 68 -14.97 -0.07 1.40
C LEU A 68 -15.91 -0.93 2.24
N CYS A 69 -17.14 -0.44 2.46
CA CYS A 69 -18.23 -1.20 3.07
C CYS A 69 -19.38 -1.32 2.07
N LEU A 70 -19.66 -2.54 1.60
CA LEU A 70 -20.63 -2.83 0.54
C LEU A 70 -21.78 -3.70 1.08
N ASN A 71 -22.80 -4.00 0.28
CA ASN A 71 -23.90 -4.85 0.75
C ASN A 71 -23.58 -6.34 0.66
N SER A 72 -22.62 -6.75 -0.19
CA SER A 72 -22.29 -8.14 -0.42
C SER A 72 -20.86 -8.32 -0.97
N GLU A 73 -20.41 -9.57 -0.98
CA GLU A 73 -19.15 -9.97 -1.61
C GLU A 73 -19.18 -9.81 -3.13
N ASP A 74 -20.33 -10.09 -3.77
CA ASP A 74 -20.49 -9.92 -5.22
C ASP A 74 -20.35 -8.46 -5.67
N GLU A 75 -20.84 -7.52 -4.85
CA GLU A 75 -20.63 -6.09 -5.09
C GLU A 75 -19.16 -5.73 -4.94
N CYS A 76 -18.45 -6.30 -3.95
CA CYS A 76 -17.02 -6.09 -3.77
C CYS A 76 -16.23 -6.50 -5.01
N VAL A 77 -16.50 -7.68 -5.57
CA VAL A 77 -15.81 -8.15 -6.76
C VAL A 77 -16.11 -7.27 -7.97
N LYS A 78 -17.36 -6.81 -8.15
CA LYS A 78 -17.75 -5.95 -9.28
C LYS A 78 -17.07 -4.59 -9.22
N GLU A 79 -17.06 -3.96 -8.05
CA GLU A 79 -16.40 -2.66 -7.83
C GLU A 79 -14.88 -2.78 -7.98
N MET A 80 -14.28 -3.87 -7.48
CA MET A 80 -12.84 -4.09 -7.68
C MET A 80 -12.50 -4.37 -9.15
N LEU A 81 -13.39 -5.05 -9.90
CA LEU A 81 -13.22 -5.32 -11.33
C LEU A 81 -13.35 -4.05 -12.18
N SER A 82 -14.28 -3.14 -11.87
CA SER A 82 -14.41 -1.87 -12.60
C SER A 82 -13.14 -1.04 -12.47
N ILE A 83 -12.59 -0.95 -11.26
CA ILE A 83 -11.31 -0.28 -10.99
C ILE A 83 -10.17 -0.96 -11.77
N ALA A 84 -10.08 -2.30 -11.72
CA ALA A 84 -9.00 -3.04 -12.38
C ALA A 84 -9.02 -2.88 -13.90
N GLN A 85 -10.21 -2.83 -14.52
CA GLN A 85 -10.35 -2.59 -15.96
C GLN A 85 -9.88 -1.20 -16.36
N GLU A 86 -10.19 -0.19 -15.56
CA GLU A 86 -9.74 1.18 -15.82
C GLU A 86 -8.21 1.29 -15.73
N VAL A 87 -7.61 0.65 -14.73
CA VAL A 87 -6.14 0.61 -14.59
C VAL A 87 -5.50 -0.17 -15.73
N ALA A 88 -6.09 -1.28 -16.18
CA ALA A 88 -5.57 -2.07 -17.29
C ALA A 88 -5.53 -1.28 -18.60
N LEU A 89 -6.57 -0.51 -18.90
CA LEU A 89 -6.61 0.38 -20.05
C LEU A 89 -5.56 1.50 -19.95
N ALA A 90 -5.39 2.08 -18.76
CA ALA A 90 -4.37 3.09 -18.52
C ALA A 90 -2.95 2.57 -18.78
N VAL A 91 -2.63 1.35 -18.33
CA VAL A 91 -1.31 0.74 -18.57
C VAL A 91 -1.07 0.48 -20.06
N ALA A 92 -2.09 0.12 -20.82
CA ALA A 92 -1.98 -0.08 -22.27
C ALA A 92 -1.61 1.22 -23.01
N GLU A 93 -2.17 2.36 -22.61
CA GLU A 93 -1.85 3.67 -23.22
C GLU A 93 -0.39 4.09 -22.92
N ILE A 94 0.11 3.83 -21.70
CA ILE A 94 1.50 4.11 -21.32
C ILE A 94 2.49 3.29 -22.14
N ALA A 95 2.13 2.05 -22.51
CA ALA A 95 3.00 1.19 -23.32
C ALA A 95 3.17 1.69 -24.77
N SER A 96 2.20 2.46 -25.29
CA SER A 96 2.26 3.02 -26.63
C SER A 96 3.00 4.36 -26.72
N ASP A 97 2.91 5.21 -25.69
CA ASP A 97 3.67 6.46 -25.63
C ASP A 97 4.02 6.81 -24.17
N PRO A 98 5.29 6.68 -23.75
CA PRO A 98 5.69 6.98 -22.39
C PRO A 98 5.65 8.48 -22.05
N ALA A 99 5.53 9.38 -23.05
CA ALA A 99 5.44 10.82 -22.81
C ALA A 99 4.09 11.23 -22.18
N ASP A 100 3.04 10.43 -22.40
CA ASP A 100 1.69 10.71 -21.91
C ASP A 100 1.39 10.05 -20.55
N ALA A 101 2.37 9.43 -19.90
CA ALA A 101 2.17 8.72 -18.64
C ALA A 101 1.49 9.58 -17.56
N ILE A 102 1.82 10.86 -17.48
CA ILE A 102 1.19 11.81 -16.54
C ILE A 102 -0.28 12.07 -16.91
N VAL A 103 -0.61 12.18 -18.20
CA VAL A 103 -1.98 12.43 -18.69
C VAL A 103 -2.86 11.21 -18.47
N VAL A 104 -2.34 10.03 -18.78
CA VAL A 104 -3.03 8.75 -18.62
C VAL A 104 -3.29 8.46 -17.15
N LEU A 105 -2.28 8.61 -16.28
CA LEU A 105 -2.44 8.49 -14.84
C LEU A 105 -3.42 9.54 -14.31
N GLY A 106 -3.35 10.79 -14.77
CA GLY A 106 -4.27 11.85 -14.38
C GLY A 106 -5.73 11.55 -14.71
N LYS A 107 -6.02 11.04 -15.91
CA LYS A 107 -7.37 10.62 -16.31
C LYS A 107 -7.88 9.43 -15.49
N THR A 108 -7.00 8.47 -15.22
CA THR A 108 -7.33 7.28 -14.42
C THR A 108 -7.67 7.68 -12.99
N VAL A 109 -6.85 8.52 -12.36
CA VAL A 109 -7.11 9.06 -11.02
C VAL A 109 -8.40 9.88 -11.01
N ALA A 110 -8.66 10.71 -12.03
CA ALA A 110 -9.91 11.48 -12.10
C ALA A 110 -11.17 10.60 -12.21
N LYS A 111 -11.06 9.43 -12.83
CA LYS A 111 -12.16 8.46 -12.99
C LYS A 111 -12.38 7.61 -11.73
N LEU A 112 -11.30 7.25 -11.02
CA LEU A 112 -11.34 6.52 -9.76
C LEU A 112 -11.65 7.40 -8.55
N ALA A 113 -11.33 8.70 -8.61
CA ALA A 113 -11.61 9.67 -7.56
C ALA A 113 -13.08 9.66 -7.08
N PRO A 114 -14.11 9.66 -7.95
CA PRO A 114 -15.51 9.56 -7.50
C PRO A 114 -15.87 8.20 -6.89
N GLU A 115 -15.24 7.10 -7.32
CA GLU A 115 -15.44 5.76 -6.74
C GLU A 115 -14.86 5.70 -5.32
N LEU A 116 -13.70 6.34 -5.09
CA LEU A 116 -13.10 6.54 -3.77
C LEU A 116 -13.82 7.60 -2.93
N ALA A 117 -14.54 8.52 -3.59
CA ALA A 117 -15.36 9.54 -2.96
C ALA A 117 -16.82 9.10 -2.71
N LYS A 118 -17.22 7.88 -3.12
CA LYS A 118 -18.44 7.24 -2.60
C LYS A 118 -18.28 7.27 -1.08
N PRO A 119 -19.10 8.06 -0.36
CA PRO A 119 -18.82 8.37 1.02
C PRO A 119 -18.78 7.08 1.83
N ILE A 120 -17.65 6.84 2.50
CA ILE A 120 -17.43 5.73 3.44
C ILE A 120 -18.52 5.73 4.54
N CYS A 121 -19.19 6.86 4.75
CA CYS A 121 -20.28 7.00 5.70
C CYS A 121 -21.40 7.88 5.11
N THR A 122 -22.57 7.31 4.84
CA THR A 122 -23.81 8.05 5.11
C THR A 122 -24.20 7.72 6.54
N ILE A 123 -23.88 8.65 7.45
CA ILE A 123 -24.40 8.62 8.81
C ILE A 123 -25.86 9.09 8.71
N THR A 124 -26.78 8.15 8.77
CA THR A 124 -28.17 8.40 9.20
C THR A 124 -28.43 7.56 10.43
#